data_AF-A0A1A7KD91-F1
#
_entry.id   AF-A0A1A7KD91-F1
#
_cell.length_a   1.000
_cell.length_b   1.000
_cell.length_c   1.000
_cell.angle_alpha   90.00
_cell.angle_beta   90.00
_cell.angle_gamma   90.00
#
_symmetry.space_group_name_H-M   'P 1'
#
loop_
_entity.id
_entity.type
_entity.pdbx_description
1 polymer ?
#
loop_
_entity_poly.entity_id
_entity_poly.type
_entity_poly.pdbx_seq_one_letter_code
_entity_poly.pdbx_strand_id
1 'polypeptide(L)'
;MTPDAGSSDKVNKNRGFMAIPEVGDQVIINFVHQHPDRPFVMGGMFHGGVGGGGGAGNNVKSLSSKSGNIICLNDGAGIEIKDRNGNHVTLSGTGDVTTFVSNDNNEDIGNDHTTNVKKSSVINVGSGKSKITMDDTGKIFVESIKEIKFKTGSSSITLYEDGCINIEGLNITINGKQSVCNTSEGEVRIKGSGSAEALFNGKTQITGGPVEIN
;
A
#
# COMPACT_ATOMS: atom_id res chain seq x y z
N MET A 1 16.83 -40.56 -21.13
CA MET A 1 16.17 -39.27 -21.42
C MET A 1 14.74 -39.58 -21.80
N THR A 2 13.76 -39.06 -21.07
CA THR A 2 12.34 -39.19 -21.44
C THR A 2 12.06 -38.34 -22.68
N PRO A 3 11.27 -38.81 -23.66
CA PRO A 3 10.97 -38.05 -24.88
C PRO A 3 10.31 -36.69 -24.62
N ASP A 4 9.55 -36.58 -23.53
CA ASP A 4 8.73 -35.40 -23.20
C ASP A 4 9.40 -34.44 -22.21
N ALA A 5 10.74 -34.46 -22.16
CA ALA A 5 11.60 -33.77 -21.19
C ALA A 5 11.51 -32.23 -21.28
N GLY A 6 10.37 -31.68 -20.89
CA GLY A 6 10.10 -30.25 -20.83
C GLY A 6 8.86 -29.76 -21.60
N SER A 7 8.06 -30.66 -22.19
CA SER A 7 6.85 -30.31 -22.95
C SER A 7 5.61 -31.11 -22.55
N SER A 8 4.42 -30.52 -22.71
CA SER A 8 3.09 -31.12 -22.59
C SER A 8 2.10 -30.40 -23.50
N ASP A 9 0.89 -30.94 -23.62
CA ASP A 9 -0.21 -30.29 -24.37
C ASP A 9 -0.56 -28.89 -23.85
N LYS A 10 -0.24 -28.58 -22.59
CA LYS A 10 -0.51 -27.28 -21.95
C LYS A 10 0.70 -26.35 -21.91
N VAL A 11 1.92 -26.91 -21.91
CA VAL A 11 3.18 -26.15 -21.80
C VAL A 11 4.16 -26.72 -22.81
N ASN A 12 4.37 -26.00 -23.91
CA ASN A 12 5.10 -26.53 -25.07
C ASN A 12 6.64 -26.47 -24.93
N LYS A 13 7.20 -25.68 -23.99
CA LYS A 13 8.64 -25.55 -23.72
C LYS A 13 8.91 -25.25 -22.24
N ASN A 14 10.12 -25.59 -21.77
CA ASN A 14 10.66 -25.23 -20.45
C ASN A 14 9.78 -25.60 -19.23
N ARG A 15 9.01 -26.69 -19.32
CA ARG A 15 8.28 -27.24 -18.15
C ARG A 15 9.29 -27.89 -17.18
N GLY A 16 9.34 -27.42 -15.95
CA GLY A 16 10.20 -27.96 -14.88
C GLY A 16 11.21 -26.93 -14.38
N PHE A 17 12.19 -27.38 -13.60
CA PHE A 17 13.31 -26.54 -13.18
C PHE A 17 14.48 -26.74 -14.14
N MET A 18 14.81 -25.70 -14.92
CA MET A 18 15.92 -25.73 -15.88
C MET A 18 16.77 -24.47 -15.70
N ALA A 19 18.02 -24.66 -15.30
CA ALA A 19 19.02 -23.61 -15.24
C ALA A 19 20.11 -23.94 -16.27
N ILE A 20 20.18 -23.15 -17.33
CA ILE A 20 21.18 -23.31 -18.38
C ILE A 20 22.48 -22.66 -17.90
N PRO A 21 23.59 -23.39 -17.83
CA PRO A 21 24.89 -22.79 -17.47
C PRO A 21 25.29 -21.69 -18.47
N GLU A 22 25.96 -20.66 -17.97
CA GLU A 22 26.46 -19.57 -18.78
C GLU A 22 27.91 -19.78 -19.23
N VAL A 23 28.36 -18.96 -20.19
CA VAL A 23 29.77 -18.95 -20.60
C VAL A 23 30.64 -18.57 -19.40
N GLY A 24 31.54 -19.47 -19.02
CA GLY A 24 32.42 -19.33 -17.86
C GLY A 24 32.00 -20.19 -16.66
N ASP A 25 30.79 -20.72 -16.63
CA ASP A 25 30.35 -21.63 -15.57
C ASP A 25 31.08 -22.96 -15.66
N GLN A 26 31.41 -23.51 -14.50
CA GLN A 26 31.84 -24.90 -14.40
C GLN A 26 30.62 -25.82 -14.44
N VAL A 27 30.68 -26.86 -15.26
CA VAL A 27 29.58 -27.80 -15.46
C VAL A 27 30.03 -29.23 -15.23
N ILE A 28 29.10 -30.06 -14.79
CA ILE A 28 29.28 -31.50 -14.73
C ILE A 28 28.84 -32.10 -16.07
N ILE A 29 29.76 -32.79 -16.75
CA ILE A 29 29.51 -33.47 -18.02
C ILE A 29 29.37 -34.97 -17.77
N ASN A 30 28.40 -35.59 -18.44
CA ASN A 30 28.27 -37.04 -18.52
C ASN A 30 28.09 -37.47 -19.98
N PHE A 31 28.18 -38.77 -20.25
CA PHE A 31 28.26 -39.30 -21.60
C PHE A 31 27.16 -40.33 -21.85
N VAL A 32 26.41 -40.18 -22.94
CA VAL A 32 25.34 -41.12 -23.28
C VAL A 32 25.96 -42.50 -23.52
N HIS A 33 25.51 -43.50 -22.76
CA HIS A 33 26.09 -44.86 -22.75
C HIS A 33 27.61 -44.89 -22.45
N GLN A 34 28.12 -43.94 -21.67
CA GLN A 34 29.55 -43.78 -21.38
C GLN A 34 30.43 -43.61 -22.63
N HIS A 35 29.84 -43.17 -23.76
CA HIS A 35 30.57 -42.96 -25.01
C HIS A 35 31.13 -41.52 -25.05
N PRO A 36 32.47 -41.32 -25.11
CA PRO A 36 33.08 -39.99 -25.03
C PRO A 36 32.60 -39.02 -26.11
N ASP A 37 32.26 -39.52 -27.30
CA ASP A 37 31.72 -38.68 -28.39
C ASP A 37 30.26 -38.25 -28.23
N ARG A 38 29.61 -38.57 -27.09
CA ARG A 38 28.21 -38.23 -26.81
C ARG A 38 28.04 -37.50 -25.47
N PRO A 39 28.71 -36.35 -25.26
CA PRO A 39 28.60 -35.61 -24.01
C PRO A 39 27.23 -34.96 -23.84
N PHE A 40 26.79 -34.79 -22.60
CA PHE A 40 25.67 -33.96 -22.19
C PHE A 40 25.94 -33.31 -20.83
N VAL A 41 25.38 -32.13 -20.62
CA VAL A 41 25.54 -31.36 -19.37
C VAL A 41 24.50 -31.81 -18.34
N MET A 42 24.95 -32.15 -17.13
CA MET A 42 24.09 -32.52 -16.01
C MET A 42 23.69 -31.33 -15.12
N GLY A 43 24.47 -30.25 -15.15
CA GLY A 43 24.19 -29.02 -14.40
C GLY A 43 25.44 -28.20 -14.13
N GLY A 44 25.25 -26.98 -13.66
CA GLY A 44 26.34 -26.12 -13.16
C GLY A 44 26.83 -26.58 -11.79
N MET A 45 28.10 -26.32 -11.49
CA MET A 45 28.74 -26.62 -10.21
C MET A 45 29.26 -25.32 -9.59
N PHE A 46 28.83 -25.03 -8.36
CA PHE A 46 29.40 -23.94 -7.59
C PHE A 46 30.84 -24.29 -7.18
N HIS A 47 31.75 -23.32 -7.26
CA HIS A 47 33.12 -23.42 -6.75
C HIS A 47 33.42 -22.23 -5.82
N GLY A 48 34.58 -22.25 -5.14
CA GLY A 48 34.90 -21.28 -4.08
C GLY A 48 34.95 -19.80 -4.49
N GLY A 49 34.83 -19.47 -5.78
CA GLY A 49 34.72 -18.09 -6.28
C GLY A 49 33.30 -17.62 -6.54
N VAL A 50 32.31 -18.52 -6.61
CA VAL A 50 30.92 -18.23 -7.02
C VAL A 50 29.86 -18.85 -6.10
N GLY A 51 30.23 -19.73 -5.18
CA GLY A 51 29.33 -20.35 -4.22
C GLY A 51 29.09 -19.45 -2.99
N GLY A 52 27.84 -18.98 -2.82
CA GLY A 52 27.39 -18.32 -1.59
C GLY A 52 26.76 -19.27 -0.56
N GLY A 53 26.26 -20.43 -0.99
CA GLY A 53 25.70 -21.48 -0.13
C GLY A 53 26.76 -22.46 0.37
N GLY A 54 26.48 -23.17 1.47
CA GLY A 54 27.43 -24.14 2.06
C GLY A 54 28.53 -23.54 2.94
N GLY A 55 28.46 -22.24 3.28
CA GLY A 55 29.29 -21.61 4.31
C GLY A 55 29.02 -22.13 5.73
N ALA A 56 29.52 -21.44 6.76
CA ALA A 56 29.31 -21.86 8.15
C ALA A 56 27.81 -22.06 8.46
N GLY A 57 27.45 -23.28 8.90
CA GLY A 57 26.07 -23.66 9.20
C GLY A 57 25.18 -24.02 8.01
N ASN A 58 25.60 -23.74 6.76
CA ASN A 58 24.81 -23.99 5.55
C ASN A 58 23.41 -23.35 5.59
N ASN A 59 23.32 -22.17 6.22
CA ASN A 59 22.06 -21.48 6.50
C ASN A 59 21.42 -20.88 5.25
N VAL A 60 22.22 -20.50 4.24
CA VAL A 60 21.75 -19.79 3.04
C VAL A 60 21.50 -20.78 1.90
N LYS A 61 20.27 -20.76 1.39
CA LYS A 61 19.83 -21.52 0.22
C LYS A 61 19.10 -20.56 -0.71
N SER A 62 19.62 -20.36 -1.92
CA SER A 62 19.07 -19.36 -2.83
C SER A 62 19.01 -19.82 -4.28
N LEU A 63 18.08 -19.23 -5.02
CA LEU A 63 18.04 -19.21 -6.48
C LEU A 63 18.40 -17.79 -6.92
N SER A 64 19.45 -17.66 -7.72
CA SER A 64 19.92 -16.35 -8.21
C SER A 64 20.04 -16.38 -9.72
N SER A 65 19.37 -15.45 -10.40
CA SER A 65 19.52 -15.29 -11.84
C SER A 65 20.74 -14.43 -12.16
N LYS A 66 21.29 -14.58 -13.37
CA LYS A 66 22.36 -13.71 -13.91
C LYS A 66 22.08 -12.22 -13.74
N SER A 67 20.83 -11.84 -13.97
CA SER A 67 20.41 -10.44 -13.90
C SER A 67 20.32 -9.89 -12.47
N GLY A 68 20.47 -10.73 -11.44
CA GLY A 68 20.42 -10.31 -10.03
C GLY A 68 19.04 -10.47 -9.37
N ASN A 69 18.12 -11.26 -9.92
CA ASN A 69 16.90 -11.63 -9.19
C ASN A 69 17.21 -12.79 -8.24
N ILE A 70 16.69 -12.73 -7.02
CA ILE A 70 17.04 -13.65 -5.94
C ILE A 70 15.77 -14.14 -5.24
N ILE A 71 15.70 -15.44 -4.99
CA ILE A 71 14.82 -16.05 -3.98
C ILE A 71 15.75 -16.70 -2.97
N CYS A 72 15.73 -16.26 -1.72
CA CYS A 72 16.66 -16.68 -0.68
C CYS A 72 15.92 -17.17 0.57
N LEU A 73 16.30 -18.34 1.08
CA LEU A 73 15.96 -18.85 2.39
C LEU A 73 17.23 -18.81 3.25
N ASN A 74 17.14 -18.19 4.43
CA ASN A 74 18.25 -18.10 5.36
C ASN A 74 17.82 -18.59 6.76
N ASP A 75 18.33 -19.74 7.18
CA ASP A 75 18.00 -20.36 8.48
C ASP A 75 18.42 -19.51 9.69
N GLY A 76 19.36 -18.58 9.52
CA GLY A 76 19.77 -17.61 10.55
C GLY A 76 19.03 -16.27 10.50
N ALA A 77 18.13 -16.09 9.52
CA ALA A 77 17.34 -14.88 9.34
C ALA A 77 15.92 -15.28 8.89
N GLY A 78 15.55 -14.93 7.65
CA GLY A 78 14.26 -15.28 7.08
C GLY A 78 14.31 -15.48 5.57
N ILE A 79 13.22 -15.12 4.89
CA ILE A 79 13.02 -15.34 3.45
C ILE A 79 13.01 -14.00 2.74
N GLU A 80 13.71 -13.91 1.61
CA GLU A 80 13.72 -12.73 0.74
C GLU A 80 13.43 -13.13 -0.70
N ILE A 81 12.54 -12.38 -1.36
CA ILE A 81 12.37 -12.37 -2.81
C ILE A 81 12.72 -10.98 -3.28
N LYS A 82 13.74 -10.87 -4.14
CA LYS A 82 14.32 -9.59 -4.55
C LYS A 82 14.56 -9.55 -6.06
N ASP A 83 14.22 -8.43 -6.69
CA ASP A 83 14.56 -8.18 -8.08
C ASP A 83 15.93 -7.48 -8.22
N ARG A 84 16.42 -7.41 -9.46
CA ARG A 84 17.68 -6.74 -9.80
C ARG A 84 17.76 -5.25 -9.44
N ASN A 85 16.62 -4.59 -9.29
CA ASN A 85 16.52 -3.16 -9.00
C ASN A 85 16.38 -2.90 -7.49
N GLY A 86 16.35 -3.95 -6.68
CA GLY A 86 16.24 -3.87 -5.23
C GLY A 86 14.81 -3.83 -4.70
N ASN A 87 13.79 -4.00 -5.54
CA ASN A 87 12.42 -4.23 -5.06
C ASN A 87 12.38 -5.60 -4.40
N HIS A 88 11.77 -5.70 -3.22
CA HIS A 88 11.80 -6.94 -2.46
C HIS A 88 10.61 -7.12 -1.52
N VAL A 89 10.36 -8.39 -1.20
CA VAL A 89 9.51 -8.81 -0.08
C VAL A 89 10.38 -9.61 0.87
N THR A 90 10.40 -9.22 2.14
CA THR A 90 11.19 -9.87 3.18
C THR A 90 10.27 -10.35 4.29
N LEU A 91 10.29 -11.66 4.53
CA LEU A 91 9.78 -12.27 5.75
C LEU A 91 10.97 -12.40 6.69
N SER A 92 11.07 -11.52 7.67
CA SER A 92 12.28 -11.28 8.48
C SER A 92 12.74 -12.46 9.36
N GLY A 93 11.84 -13.36 9.73
CA GLY A 93 12.05 -14.35 10.80
C GLY A 93 11.80 -13.82 12.22
N THR A 94 11.57 -12.52 12.40
CA THR A 94 11.23 -11.89 13.69
C THR A 94 9.73 -11.71 13.92
N GLY A 95 8.91 -12.09 12.93
CA GLY A 95 7.46 -11.86 12.90
C GLY A 95 7.04 -10.73 11.95
N ASP A 96 8.00 -9.99 11.39
CA ASP A 96 7.74 -8.86 10.49
C ASP A 96 7.79 -9.28 9.02
N VAL A 97 6.92 -8.66 8.22
CA VAL A 97 6.96 -8.71 6.75
C VAL A 97 7.13 -7.29 6.24
N THR A 98 8.04 -7.09 5.29
CA THR A 98 8.27 -5.80 4.63
C THR A 98 8.21 -5.97 3.13
N THR A 99 7.52 -5.04 2.46
CA THR A 99 7.48 -4.93 1.00
C THR A 99 8.05 -3.58 0.60
N PHE A 100 9.06 -3.57 -0.26
CA PHE A 100 9.66 -2.36 -0.80
C PHE A 100 9.49 -2.31 -2.32
N VAL A 101 8.89 -1.23 -2.80
CA VAL A 101 8.65 -0.95 -4.22
C VAL A 101 9.16 0.45 -4.53
N SER A 102 10.05 0.57 -5.51
CA SER A 102 10.73 1.82 -5.88
C SER A 102 9.94 2.68 -6.87
N ASN A 103 8.92 2.13 -7.52
CA ASN A 103 8.05 2.83 -8.46
C ASN A 103 6.58 2.54 -8.11
N ASP A 104 5.79 2.01 -9.05
CA ASP A 104 4.36 1.80 -8.85
C ASP A 104 4.04 0.40 -8.27
N ASN A 105 3.14 0.35 -7.27
CA ASN A 105 2.50 -0.88 -6.80
C ASN A 105 1.02 -0.88 -7.23
N ASN A 106 0.56 -1.92 -7.93
CA ASN A 106 -0.82 -2.04 -8.39
C ASN A 106 -1.45 -3.34 -7.88
N GLU A 107 -2.60 -3.24 -7.22
CA GLU A 107 -3.37 -4.37 -6.71
C GLU A 107 -4.77 -4.37 -7.35
N ASP A 108 -5.09 -5.45 -8.08
CA ASP A 108 -6.40 -5.65 -8.71
C ASP A 108 -7.15 -6.76 -7.97
N ILE A 109 -8.26 -6.41 -7.31
CA ILE A 109 -9.07 -7.31 -6.51
C ILE A 109 -10.44 -7.46 -7.17
N GLY A 110 -10.68 -8.62 -7.78
CA GLY A 110 -11.92 -8.89 -8.51
C GLY A 110 -13.18 -9.10 -7.66
N ASN A 111 -13.07 -9.04 -6.33
CA ASN A 111 -14.18 -9.17 -5.39
C ASN A 111 -13.86 -8.34 -4.11
N ASP A 112 -14.16 -8.83 -2.92
CA ASP A 112 -13.93 -8.09 -1.67
C ASP A 112 -12.46 -8.04 -1.22
N HIS A 113 -12.03 -6.86 -0.76
CA HIS A 113 -10.76 -6.65 -0.05
C HIS A 113 -11.02 -6.27 1.41
N THR A 114 -10.59 -7.12 2.35
CA THR A 114 -10.74 -6.87 3.78
C THR A 114 -9.38 -6.77 4.46
N THR A 115 -9.12 -5.66 5.14
CA THR A 115 -7.89 -5.41 5.91
C THR A 115 -8.21 -5.32 7.41
N ASN A 116 -7.65 -6.22 8.21
CA ASN A 116 -7.84 -6.29 9.65
C ASN A 116 -6.57 -5.86 10.40
N VAL A 117 -6.62 -4.70 11.08
CA VAL A 117 -5.48 -4.14 11.81
C VAL A 117 -5.82 -3.99 13.29
N LYS A 118 -5.04 -4.61 14.18
CA LYS A 118 -5.34 -4.68 15.62
C LYS A 118 -4.98 -3.42 16.42
N LYS A 119 -4.05 -2.61 15.92
CA LYS A 119 -3.46 -1.50 16.68
C LYS A 119 -3.60 -0.15 16.01
N SER A 120 -2.97 0.03 14.86
CA SER A 120 -3.08 1.28 14.12
C SER A 120 -2.84 1.07 12.65
N SER A 121 -3.64 1.75 11.82
CA SER A 121 -3.46 1.84 10.38
C SER A 121 -3.18 3.29 10.00
N VAL A 122 -2.14 3.50 9.20
CA VAL A 122 -1.70 4.83 8.74
C VAL A 122 -1.58 4.81 7.22
N ILE A 123 -2.32 5.71 6.56
CA ILE A 123 -2.15 6.02 5.14
C ILE A 123 -1.45 7.38 5.08
N ASN A 124 -0.26 7.42 4.48
CA ASN A 124 0.58 8.62 4.42
C ASN A 124 1.03 8.89 2.99
N VAL A 125 0.72 10.09 2.48
CA VAL A 125 1.09 10.53 1.13
C VAL A 125 2.00 11.75 1.20
N GLY A 126 3.03 11.76 0.35
CA GLY A 126 3.89 12.93 0.14
C GLY A 126 4.73 13.32 1.36
N SER A 127 5.13 12.35 2.19
CA SER A 127 5.87 12.57 3.45
C SER A 127 5.07 13.37 4.50
N GLY A 128 3.80 13.04 4.68
CA GLY A 128 2.93 13.61 5.72
C GLY A 128 2.03 14.75 5.23
N LYS A 129 2.00 15.04 3.92
CA LYS A 129 1.16 16.11 3.36
C LYS A 129 -0.33 15.79 3.42
N SER A 130 -0.68 14.52 3.28
CA SER A 130 -2.03 14.02 3.47
C SER A 130 -1.95 12.72 4.27
N LYS A 131 -2.68 12.66 5.39
CA LYS A 131 -2.57 11.56 6.34
C LYS A 131 -3.95 11.16 6.87
N ILE A 132 -4.20 9.85 6.90
CA ILE A 132 -5.31 9.23 7.61
C ILE A 132 -4.72 8.28 8.64
N THR A 133 -5.09 8.45 9.91
CA THR A 133 -4.70 7.56 11.00
C THR A 133 -5.94 7.02 11.69
N MET A 134 -5.99 5.70 11.86
CA MET A 134 -7.04 4.98 12.60
C MET A 134 -6.37 4.15 13.70
N ASP A 135 -6.94 4.15 14.91
CA ASP A 135 -6.36 3.44 16.07
C ASP A 135 -7.35 2.52 16.81
N ASP A 136 -6.82 1.71 17.73
CA ASP A 136 -7.57 0.76 18.55
C ASP A 136 -8.44 1.41 19.64
N THR A 137 -8.42 2.75 19.76
CA THR A 137 -9.33 3.52 20.61
C THR A 137 -10.56 4.04 19.85
N GLY A 138 -10.64 3.76 18.56
CA GLY A 138 -11.73 4.19 17.68
C GLY A 138 -11.57 5.61 17.13
N LYS A 139 -10.38 6.22 17.26
CA LYS A 139 -10.12 7.54 16.69
C LYS A 139 -9.84 7.43 15.19
N ILE A 140 -10.41 8.37 14.45
CA ILE A 140 -10.07 8.62 13.05
C ILE A 140 -9.54 10.05 12.98
N PHE A 141 -8.28 10.19 12.54
CA PHE A 141 -7.62 11.48 12.38
C PHE A 141 -7.29 11.69 10.90
N VAL A 142 -7.82 12.77 10.32
CA VAL A 142 -7.60 13.17 8.93
C VAL A 142 -6.91 14.51 8.91
N GLU A 143 -5.74 14.58 8.28
CA GLU A 143 -4.90 15.77 8.23
C GLU A 143 -4.45 16.03 6.79
N SER A 144 -4.48 17.30 6.39
CA SER A 144 -4.04 17.78 5.08
C SER A 144 -3.42 19.16 5.22
N ILE A 145 -2.33 19.41 4.48
CA ILE A 145 -1.65 20.71 4.50
C ILE A 145 -2.35 21.80 3.69
N LYS A 146 -3.34 21.46 2.84
CA LYS A 146 -3.96 22.41 1.89
C LYS A 146 -5.48 22.44 1.95
N GLU A 147 -6.11 21.29 1.76
CA GLU A 147 -7.57 21.18 1.67
C GLU A 147 -8.03 19.79 2.13
N ILE A 148 -9.17 19.73 2.81
CA ILE A 148 -10.00 18.52 2.97
C ILE A 148 -11.38 18.82 2.39
N LYS A 149 -11.81 18.05 1.38
CA LYS A 149 -13.08 18.26 0.68
C LYS A 149 -13.93 17.01 0.62
N PHE A 150 -15.14 17.09 1.17
CA PHE A 150 -16.19 16.10 1.01
C PHE A 150 -17.20 16.63 -0.01
N LYS A 151 -17.39 15.96 -1.16
CA LYS A 151 -18.23 16.47 -2.26
C LYS A 151 -19.08 15.37 -2.88
N THR A 152 -20.35 15.69 -3.14
CA THR A 152 -21.29 14.88 -3.92
C THR A 152 -22.10 15.80 -4.83
N GLY A 153 -21.93 15.67 -6.16
CA GLY A 153 -22.57 16.59 -7.11
C GLY A 153 -22.21 18.05 -6.81
N SER A 154 -23.21 18.89 -6.56
CA SER A 154 -23.04 20.31 -6.21
C SER A 154 -22.89 20.60 -4.71
N SER A 155 -23.11 19.61 -3.83
CA SER A 155 -22.98 19.81 -2.38
C SER A 155 -21.56 19.52 -1.92
N SER A 156 -21.03 20.32 -0.99
CA SER A 156 -19.70 20.08 -0.42
C SER A 156 -19.50 20.63 0.99
N ILE A 157 -18.54 20.02 1.71
CA ILE A 157 -17.91 20.56 2.92
C ILE A 157 -16.42 20.64 2.63
N THR A 158 -15.83 21.83 2.76
CA THR A 158 -14.41 22.07 2.44
C THR A 158 -13.73 22.79 3.59
N LEU A 159 -12.61 22.26 4.07
CA LEU A 159 -11.73 22.85 5.07
C LEU A 159 -10.44 23.28 4.35
N TYR A 160 -9.99 24.52 4.58
CA TYR A 160 -8.83 25.11 3.92
C TYR A 160 -7.67 25.36 4.91
N GLU A 161 -6.46 25.50 4.36
CA GLU A 161 -5.23 25.78 5.15
C GLU A 161 -5.27 27.11 5.93
N ASP A 162 -6.08 28.07 5.49
CA ASP A 162 -6.27 29.36 6.16
C ASP A 162 -7.30 29.31 7.30
N GLY A 163 -7.85 28.13 7.59
CA GLY A 163 -8.88 27.91 8.61
C GLY A 163 -10.30 28.18 8.13
N CYS A 164 -10.52 28.56 6.87
CA CYS A 164 -11.85 28.71 6.32
C CYS A 164 -12.56 27.35 6.22
N ILE A 165 -13.85 27.33 6.55
CA ILE A 165 -14.72 26.15 6.39
C ILE A 165 -15.94 26.57 5.59
N ASN A 166 -16.10 25.97 4.40
CA ASN A 166 -17.26 26.20 3.54
C ASN A 166 -18.19 24.98 3.58
N ILE A 167 -19.49 25.25 3.74
CA ILE A 167 -20.55 24.25 3.63
C ILE A 167 -21.53 24.76 2.57
N GLU A 168 -21.61 24.04 1.45
CA GLU A 168 -22.37 24.44 0.27
C GLU A 168 -23.36 23.34 -0.12
N GLY A 169 -24.56 23.74 -0.51
CA GLY A 169 -25.61 22.82 -0.98
C GLY A 169 -26.87 23.58 -1.41
N LEU A 170 -27.75 22.90 -2.14
CA LEU A 170 -29.04 23.48 -2.57
C LEU A 170 -29.93 23.84 -1.37
N ASN A 171 -30.01 22.93 -0.40
CA ASN A 171 -30.68 23.12 0.88
C ASN A 171 -29.72 22.67 1.98
N ILE A 172 -29.59 23.46 3.04
CA ILE A 172 -28.80 23.11 4.23
C ILE A 172 -29.74 23.12 5.43
N THR A 173 -29.89 21.96 6.08
CA THR A 173 -30.75 21.80 7.27
C THR A 173 -29.89 21.46 8.48
N ILE A 174 -30.04 22.22 9.57
CA ILE A 174 -29.31 22.01 10.82
C ILE A 174 -30.32 21.73 11.94
N ASN A 175 -30.36 20.48 12.42
CA ASN A 175 -31.31 20.03 13.44
C ASN A 175 -30.59 19.62 14.72
N GLY A 176 -30.81 20.34 15.82
CA GLY A 176 -30.34 19.96 17.17
C GLY A 176 -31.49 19.50 18.05
N LYS A 177 -31.35 18.35 18.74
CA LYS A 177 -32.37 17.86 19.69
C LYS A 177 -32.36 18.62 21.02
N GLN A 178 -31.18 19.04 21.46
CA GLN A 178 -30.99 19.77 22.72
C GLN A 178 -30.79 21.26 22.45
N SER A 179 -29.83 21.61 21.59
CA SER A 179 -29.55 22.99 21.21
C SER A 179 -28.82 23.06 19.87
N VAL A 180 -28.87 24.23 19.23
CA VAL A 180 -27.97 24.65 18.16
C VAL A 180 -27.38 25.99 18.60
N CYS A 181 -26.05 26.10 18.64
CA CYS A 181 -25.35 27.29 19.13
C CYS A 181 -24.43 27.83 18.04
N ASN A 182 -24.57 29.12 17.73
CA ASN A 182 -23.66 29.84 16.84
C ASN A 182 -22.97 30.93 17.66
N THR A 183 -21.65 30.88 17.75
CA THR A 183 -20.85 31.83 18.54
C THR A 183 -19.62 32.24 17.74
N SER A 184 -19.28 33.52 17.79
CA SER A 184 -18.10 34.11 17.16
C SER A 184 -17.58 35.19 18.10
N GLU A 185 -16.25 35.29 18.25
CA GLU A 185 -15.62 36.41 18.96
C GLU A 185 -15.72 37.72 18.16
N GLY A 186 -15.84 37.60 16.84
CA GLY A 186 -16.09 38.72 15.94
C GLY A 186 -17.58 38.89 15.66
N GLU A 187 -17.97 38.64 14.41
CA GLU A 187 -19.34 38.86 13.94
C GLU A 187 -20.02 37.54 13.55
N VAL A 188 -21.34 37.46 13.73
CA VAL A 188 -22.20 36.43 13.15
C VAL A 188 -23.11 37.10 12.12
N ARG A 189 -23.02 36.70 10.84
CA ARG A 189 -23.82 37.25 9.75
C ARG A 189 -24.81 36.21 9.23
N ILE A 190 -26.09 36.57 9.17
CA ILE A 190 -27.15 35.78 8.52
C ILE A 190 -27.69 36.61 7.37
N LYS A 191 -27.60 36.10 6.14
CA LYS A 191 -28.02 36.81 4.92
C LYS A 191 -28.92 35.91 4.09
N GLY A 192 -30.02 36.46 3.60
CA GLY A 192 -30.89 35.85 2.61
C GLY A 192 -31.29 36.90 1.57
N SER A 193 -31.40 36.50 0.30
CA SER A 193 -31.89 37.38 -0.77
C SER A 193 -33.41 37.36 -0.93
N GLY A 194 -34.07 36.36 -0.34
CA GLY A 194 -35.53 36.24 -0.27
C GLY A 194 -36.06 36.59 1.12
N SER A 195 -37.14 35.91 1.54
CA SER A 195 -37.66 36.03 2.90
C SER A 195 -36.79 35.30 3.93
N ALA A 196 -36.58 35.92 5.09
CA ALA A 196 -36.04 35.25 6.27
C ALA A 196 -37.16 35.11 7.32
N GLU A 197 -37.27 33.93 7.94
CA GLU A 197 -38.25 33.65 8.98
C GLU A 197 -37.55 33.06 10.21
N ALA A 198 -37.95 33.52 11.39
CA ALA A 198 -37.56 32.92 12.66
C ALA A 198 -38.82 32.64 13.49
N LEU A 199 -39.04 31.37 13.82
CA LEU A 199 -40.17 30.93 14.63
C LEU A 199 -39.70 30.57 16.04
N PHE A 200 -40.23 31.26 17.05
CA PHE A 200 -39.93 30.99 18.45
C PHE A 200 -41.20 30.58 19.21
N ASN A 201 -41.32 29.29 19.53
CA ASN A 201 -42.50 28.75 20.22
C ASN A 201 -42.45 28.94 21.75
N GLY A 202 -41.27 29.22 22.31
CA GLY A 202 -41.03 29.37 23.74
C GLY A 202 -40.58 30.78 24.12
N LYS A 203 -40.13 30.94 25.36
CA LYS A 203 -39.52 32.19 25.84
C LYS A 203 -38.31 32.54 24.95
N THR A 204 -38.36 33.73 24.37
CA THR A 204 -37.28 34.30 23.56
C THR A 204 -36.60 35.41 24.34
N GLN A 205 -35.27 35.43 24.35
CA GLN A 205 -34.47 36.48 24.99
C GLN A 205 -33.42 36.99 24.01
N ILE A 206 -33.40 38.29 23.80
CA ILE A 206 -32.39 39.00 23.02
C ILE A 206 -31.70 39.97 23.99
N THR A 207 -30.38 39.89 24.08
CA THR A 207 -29.56 40.73 24.96
C THR A 207 -28.44 41.36 24.16
N GLY A 208 -28.27 42.68 24.28
CA GLY A 208 -27.25 43.42 23.54
C GLY A 208 -27.47 44.93 23.64
N GLY A 209 -26.75 45.68 22.81
CA GLY A 209 -27.00 47.10 22.58
C GLY A 209 -28.32 47.36 21.83
N PRO A 210 -28.51 48.57 21.27
CA PRO A 210 -29.69 48.90 20.47
C PRO A 210 -29.93 47.89 19.34
N VAL A 211 -31.20 47.52 19.15
CA VAL A 211 -31.65 46.64 18.06
C VAL A 211 -32.34 47.51 17.02
N GLU A 212 -31.83 47.50 15.80
CA GLU A 212 -32.44 48.21 14.67
C GLU A 212 -33.25 47.21 13.82
N ILE A 213 -34.50 47.58 13.56
CA ILE A 213 -35.41 46.85 12.66
C ILE A 213 -35.95 47.88 11.68
N ASN A 214 -35.58 47.73 10.41
CA ASN A 214 -35.92 48.65 9.32
C ASN A 214 -36.76 47.92 8.26
#